data_AF-A0A9D8BHL5-F1
#
_entry.id   AF-A0A9D8BHL5-F1
#
_cell.length_a   1.000
_cell.length_b   1.000
_cell.length_c   1.000
_cell.angle_alpha   90.00
_cell.angle_beta   90.00
_cell.angle_gamma   90.00
#
_symmetry.space_group_name_H-M   'P 1'
#
loop_
_entity.id
_entity.type
_entity.pdbx_description
1 polymer ?
#
loop_
_entity_poly.entity_id
_entity_poly.type
_entity_poly.pdbx_seq_one_letter_code
_entity_poly.pdbx_strand_id
1 'polypeptide(L)'
;MPIIESAIKRARQNTIRRARLQPVNTLMKTMIRKVELAVKEGNKAEAQKLLPLAHKAVDMAVKKFIIHRKNGDRKKSSLAKMVGSLAKK
;
A
#
# COMPACT_ATOMS: atom_id res chain seq x y z
N MET A 1 22.33 -23.18 -3.23
CA MET A 1 21.11 -23.70 -3.90
C MET A 1 20.41 -24.66 -2.95
N PRO A 2 19.07 -24.73 -2.94
CA PRO A 2 18.39 -25.74 -2.12
C PRO A 2 18.75 -27.14 -2.64
N ILE A 3 19.22 -28.00 -1.74
CA ILE A 3 19.68 -29.36 -2.07
C ILE A 3 18.49 -30.35 -2.05
N ILE A 4 17.49 -30.09 -1.21
CA ILE A 4 16.30 -30.94 -1.03
C ILE A 4 15.26 -30.61 -2.11
N GLU A 5 14.67 -31.63 -2.75
CA GLU A 5 13.66 -31.46 -3.80
C GLU A 5 12.45 -30.62 -3.35
N SER A 6 12.01 -30.81 -2.11
CA SER A 6 10.92 -30.04 -1.52
C SER A 6 11.26 -28.55 -1.45
N ALA A 7 12.51 -28.21 -1.14
CA ALA A 7 12.99 -26.83 -1.07
C ALA A 7 13.07 -26.20 -2.47
N ILE A 8 13.51 -26.94 -3.49
CA ILE A 8 13.50 -26.50 -4.89
C ILE A 8 12.06 -26.20 -5.35
N LYS A 9 11.09 -27.07 -5.01
CA LYS A 9 9.67 -26.83 -5.27
C LYS A 9 9.16 -25.57 -4.57
N ARG A 10 9.50 -25.36 -3.29
CA ARG A 10 9.10 -24.17 -2.52
C ARG A 10 9.69 -22.89 -3.12
N ALA A 11 10.93 -22.91 -3.57
CA ALA A 11 11.56 -21.78 -4.26
C ALA A 11 10.79 -21.38 -5.52
N ARG A 12 10.45 -22.35 -6.39
CA ARG A 12 9.63 -22.12 -7.60
C ARG A 12 8.24 -21.58 -7.27
N GLN A 13 7.58 -22.08 -6.22
CA GLN A 13 6.27 -21.56 -5.83
C GLN A 13 6.35 -20.14 -5.28
N ASN A 14 7.41 -19.81 -4.53
CA ASN A 14 7.58 -18.51 -3.91
C ASN A 14 7.82 -17.40 -4.94
N THR A 15 8.57 -17.67 -6.02
CA THR A 15 8.76 -16.70 -7.10
C THR A 15 7.43 -16.34 -7.77
N ILE A 16 6.60 -17.34 -8.07
CA ILE A 16 5.27 -17.14 -8.67
C ILE A 16 4.35 -16.35 -7.73
N ARG A 17 4.30 -16.73 -6.44
CA ARG A 17 3.49 -16.01 -5.44
C ARG A 17 3.95 -14.55 -5.30
N ARG A 18 5.27 -14.32 -5.27
CA ARG A 18 5.85 -12.97 -5.19
C ARG A 18 5.46 -12.13 -6.40
N ALA A 19 5.58 -12.67 -7.61
CA ALA A 19 5.20 -11.96 -8.84
C ALA A 19 3.72 -11.55 -8.84
N ARG A 20 2.82 -12.39 -8.31
CA ARG A 20 1.39 -12.07 -8.18
C ARG A 20 1.07 -10.98 -7.15
N LEU A 21 1.84 -10.90 -6.07
CA LEU A 21 1.61 -9.93 -4.98
C LEU A 21 2.34 -8.59 -5.19
N GLN A 22 3.43 -8.59 -5.96
CA GLN A 22 4.26 -7.41 -6.21
C GLN A 22 3.46 -6.22 -6.79
N PRO A 23 2.56 -6.38 -7.78
CA PRO A 23 1.75 -5.28 -8.32
C PRO A 23 0.85 -4.61 -7.28
N VAL A 24 0.30 -5.37 -6.33
CA VAL A 24 -0.59 -4.82 -5.29
C VAL A 24 0.22 -4.00 -4.28
N ASN A 25 1.41 -4.49 -3.93
CA ASN A 25 2.30 -3.77 -3.03
C ASN A 25 2.83 -2.47 -3.67
N THR A 26 3.21 -2.51 -4.96
CA THR A 26 3.65 -1.31 -5.69
C THR A 26 2.50 -0.31 -5.84
N LEU A 27 1.29 -0.77 -6.22
CA LEU A 27 0.10 0.08 -6.29
C LEU A 27 -0.15 0.83 -4.97
N MET A 28 -0.15 0.11 -3.84
CA MET A 28 -0.31 0.71 -2.51
C MET A 28 0.73 1.81 -2.26
N LYS A 29 2.01 1.52 -2.51
CA LYS A 29 3.10 2.51 -2.31
C LYS A 29 2.94 3.72 -3.22
N THR A 30 2.59 3.51 -4.49
CA THR A 30 2.40 4.59 -5.46
C THR A 30 1.24 5.49 -5.06
N MET A 31 0.09 4.94 -4.65
CA MET A 31 -1.06 5.74 -4.23
C MET A 31 -0.78 6.54 -2.96
N ILE A 32 -0.09 5.96 -1.98
CA ILE A 32 0.36 6.66 -0.78
C ILE A 32 1.24 7.85 -1.17
N ARG A 33 2.24 7.64 -2.05
CA ARG A 33 3.15 8.68 -2.51
C ARG A 33 2.43 9.80 -3.27
N LYS A 34 1.41 9.48 -4.08
CA LYS A 34 0.60 10.49 -4.78
C LYS A 34 -0.14 11.40 -3.79
N VAL A 35 -0.72 10.84 -2.73
CA VAL A 35 -1.36 11.65 -1.68
C VAL A 35 -0.34 12.52 -0.96
N GLU A 36 0.83 11.97 -0.61
CA GLU A 36 1.91 12.74 0.02
C GLU A 36 2.42 13.90 -0.85
N LEU A 37 2.51 13.71 -2.16
CA LEU A 37 2.89 14.77 -3.11
C LEU A 37 1.81 15.86 -3.19
N ALA A 38 0.54 15.49 -3.35
CA ALA A 38 -0.56 16.47 -3.38
C ALA A 38 -0.65 17.27 -2.07
N VAL A 39 -0.35 16.64 -0.93
CA VAL A 39 -0.25 17.30 0.39
C VAL A 39 0.91 18.29 0.42
N LYS A 40 2.09 17.93 -0.11
CA LYS A 40 3.26 18.82 -0.18
C LYS A 40 3.04 20.02 -1.09
N GLU A 41 2.33 19.82 -2.20
CA GLU A 41 1.97 20.86 -3.16
C GLU A 41 0.83 21.77 -2.66
N GLY A 42 0.17 21.42 -1.54
CA GLY A 42 -0.88 22.23 -0.95
C GLY A 42 -2.25 22.11 -1.64
N ASN A 43 -2.41 21.20 -2.60
CA ASN A 43 -3.64 21.03 -3.36
C ASN A 43 -4.68 20.21 -2.57
N LYS A 44 -5.51 20.90 -1.78
CA LYS A 44 -6.53 20.30 -0.91
C LYS A 44 -7.57 19.47 -1.68
N ALA A 45 -7.99 19.94 -2.85
CA ALA A 45 -9.04 19.30 -3.65
C ALA A 45 -8.56 17.96 -4.24
N GLU A 46 -7.33 17.91 -4.74
CA GLU A 46 -6.74 16.68 -5.26
C GLU A 46 -6.40 15.68 -4.17
N ALA A 47 -5.88 16.15 -3.03
CA ALA A 47 -5.60 15.29 -1.88
C ALA A 47 -6.87 14.57 -1.37
N GLN A 48 -8.00 15.29 -1.30
CA GLN A 48 -9.29 14.70 -0.90
C GLN A 48 -9.82 13.68 -1.92
N LYS A 49 -9.63 13.92 -3.22
CA LYS A 49 -10.03 12.97 -4.28
C LYS A 49 -9.18 11.69 -4.26
N LEU A 50 -7.88 11.82 -3.99
CA LEU A 50 -6.94 10.69 -3.99
C LEU A 50 -7.00 9.82 -2.72
N LEU A 51 -7.45 10.40 -1.61
CA LEU A 51 -7.56 9.72 -0.31
C LEU A 51 -8.41 8.42 -0.34
N PRO A 52 -9.64 8.38 -0.90
CA PRO A 52 -10.41 7.13 -0.98
C PRO A 52 -9.74 6.07 -1.87
N LEU A 53 -9.05 6.47 -2.94
CA LEU A 53 -8.30 5.55 -3.80
C LEU A 53 -7.10 4.94 -3.06
N ALA A 54 -6.40 5.74 -2.26
CA ALA A 54 -5.32 5.26 -1.41
C ALA A 54 -5.84 4.30 -0.33
N HIS A 55 -6.98 4.59 0.31
CA HIS A 55 -7.61 3.68 1.25
C HIS A 55 -7.97 2.33 0.60
N LYS A 56 -8.59 2.35 -0.58
CA LYS A 56 -8.91 1.13 -1.34
C LYS A 56 -7.65 0.31 -1.62
N ALA A 57 -6.56 0.94 -2.03
CA ALA A 57 -5.29 0.26 -2.29
C ALA A 57 -4.69 -0.39 -1.03
N VAL A 58 -4.78 0.29 0.12
CA VAL A 58 -4.33 -0.25 1.42
C VAL A 58 -5.20 -1.42 1.86
N ASP A 59 -6.52 -1.31 1.74
CA ASP A 59 -7.45 -2.38 2.13
C ASP A 59 -7.31 -3.62 1.24
N MET A 60 -7.04 -3.46 -0.05
CA MET A 60 -6.69 -4.57 -0.94
C MET A 60 -5.40 -5.29 -0.50
N ALA A 61 -4.39 -4.54 -0.04
CA ALA A 61 -3.15 -5.12 0.47
C ALA A 61 -3.35 -5.87 1.79
N VAL A 62 -4.26 -5.40 2.66
CA VAL A 62 -4.67 -6.11 3.88
C VAL A 62 -5.42 -7.39 3.52
N LYS A 63 -6.40 -7.33 2.60
CA LYS A 63 -7.21 -8.49 2.19
C LYS A 63 -6.36 -9.61 1.55
N LYS A 64 -5.28 -9.24 0.85
CA LYS A 64 -4.32 -10.21 0.28
C LYS A 64 -3.23 -10.64 1.26
N PHE A 65 -3.34 -10.27 2.54
CA PHE A 65 -2.37 -10.60 3.61
C PHE A 65 -0.94 -10.12 3.33
N ILE A 66 -0.77 -9.09 2.48
CA ILE A 66 0.54 -8.50 2.19
C ILE A 66 1.01 -7.65 3.38
N ILE A 67 0.06 -6.98 4.03
CA ILE A 67 0.29 -6.21 5.26
C ILE A 67 -0.71 -6.64 6.34
N HIS A 68 -0.27 -6.60 7.59
CA HIS A 68 -1.15 -6.86 8.72
C HIS A 68 -2.21 -5.75 8.88
N ARG A 69 -3.40 -6.08 9.38
CA ARG A 69 -4.53 -5.15 9.59
C ARG A 69 -4.10 -3.87 10.33
N LYS A 70 -3.42 -4.03 11.48
CA LYS A 70 -2.88 -2.91 12.27
C LYS A 70 -1.94 -1.98 11.48
N ASN A 71 -1.17 -2.52 10.53
CA ASN A 71 -0.31 -1.70 9.67
C ASN A 71 -1.14 -0.94 8.63
N GLY A 72 -2.15 -1.60 8.04
CA GLY A 72 -3.13 -0.94 7.19
C GLY A 72 -3.83 0.22 7.90
N ASP A 73 -4.37 -0.03 9.09
CA ASP A 73 -5.07 0.97 9.91
C ASP A 73 -4.18 2.16 10.25
N ARG A 74 -2.91 1.91 10.63
CA ARG A 74 -1.92 2.96 10.90
C ARG A 74 -1.68 3.84 9.67
N LYS A 75 -1.53 3.23 8.49
CA LYS A 75 -1.33 3.97 7.23
C LYS A 75 -2.56 4.81 6.86
N LYS A 76 -3.77 4.24 7.00
CA LYS A 76 -5.02 4.97 6.76
C LYS A 76 -5.15 6.17 7.71
N SER A 77 -4.89 5.97 9.00
CA SER A 77 -4.92 7.04 10.00
C SER A 77 -3.88 8.14 9.69
N SER A 78 -2.66 7.76 9.32
CA SER A 78 -1.60 8.73 8.97
C SER A 78 -1.98 9.60 7.77
N LEU A 79 -2.49 8.99 6.69
CA LEU A 79 -2.96 9.71 5.51
C LEU A 79 -4.10 10.67 5.83
N ALA A 80 -5.08 10.23 6.61
CA ALA A 80 -6.20 11.08 7.02
C ALA A 80 -5.73 12.27 7.87
N LYS A 81 -4.77 12.08 8.77
CA LYS A 81 -4.16 13.17 9.56
C LYS A 81 -3.45 14.19 8.68
N MET A 82 -2.68 13.73 7.69
CA MET A 82 -1.95 14.61 6.76
C MET A 82 -2.89 15.44 5.88
N VAL A 83 -3.97 14.86 5.36
CA VAL A 83 -4.96 15.63 4.57
C VAL A 83 -5.80 16.54 5.47
N GLY A 84 -6.13 16.08 6.69
CA GLY A 84 -6.89 16.87 7.66
C GLY A 84 -6.13 18.08 8.21
N SER A 85 -4.81 18.01 8.35
CA SER A 85 -4.00 19.16 8.80
C SER A 85 -4.00 20.30 7.77
N LEU A 86 -4.08 19.99 6.47
CA LEU A 86 -4.27 20.99 5.42
C LEU A 86 -5.62 21.70 5.55
N ALA A 87 -6.68 21.02 5.96
CA ALA A 87 -8.01 21.63 6.09
C ALA A 87 -8.16 22.57 7.30
N LYS A 88 -7.33 22.41 8.35
CA LYS A 88 -7.38 23.22 9.59
C LYS A 88 -6.66 24.58 9.51
N LYS A 89 -6.04 24.89 8.37
CA LYS A 89 -5.39 26.19 8.07
C LYS A 89 -6.13 26.86 6.93
#